data_AF-A0A2W4II64-F1
#
_entry.id   AF-A0A2W4II64-F1
#
_cell.length_a   1.000
_cell.length_b   1.000
_cell.length_c   1.000
_cell.angle_alpha   90.00
_cell.angle_beta   90.00
_cell.angle_gamma   90.00
#
_symmetry.space_group_name_H-M   'P 1'
#
loop_
_entity.id
_entity.type
_entity.pdbx_description
1 polymer ?
#
loop_
_entity_poly.entity_id
_entity_poly.type
_entity_poly.pdbx_seq_one_letter_code
_entity_poly.pdbx_strand_id
1 'polypeptide(L)'
;MEISQKIIDYAIWYYLKYFPSKIGLEKKLLEKFGPNSEKGKIYGGIGKKEIDFILNKKMKNLIFEEKVAKSKIKSYVEKNKNFSYIKNKMFQKYFQKDLVLKILKEKFDFENKSLLNYEKLRKQIFSLKQKGKSKLYIRQKFLERKQDKEIIEDILSEIFEDGDFENLQKEYEKIKNKGFDKQKIFQKLFAKGFSYDDIKKIL
;
A
#
# COMPACT_ATOMS: atom_id res chain seq x y z
N MET A 1 32.14 -18.90 18.43
CA MET A 1 30.87 -18.77 19.17
C MET A 1 29.83 -19.58 18.43
N GLU A 2 29.29 -20.59 19.09
CA GLU A 2 28.39 -21.54 18.44
C GLU A 2 26.94 -21.03 18.51
N ILE A 3 26.35 -20.74 17.36
CA ILE A 3 24.96 -20.28 17.27
C ILE A 3 24.06 -21.51 17.32
N SER A 4 23.07 -21.52 18.21
CA SER A 4 22.10 -22.61 18.33
C SER A 4 21.44 -22.94 16.98
N GLN A 5 21.46 -24.21 16.58
CA GLN A 5 20.85 -24.69 15.34
C GLN A 5 19.34 -24.35 15.27
N LYS A 6 18.64 -24.32 16.42
CA LYS A 6 17.23 -23.93 16.50
C LYS A 6 16.96 -22.51 16.00
N ILE A 7 17.91 -21.60 16.19
CA ILE A 7 17.82 -20.21 15.69
C ILE A 7 17.95 -20.20 14.16
N ILE A 8 18.89 -20.98 13.63
CA ILE A 8 19.10 -21.12 12.18
C ILE A 8 17.86 -21.73 11.52
N ASP A 9 17.34 -22.83 12.08
CA ASP A 9 16.13 -23.50 11.57
C ASP A 9 14.93 -22.55 11.57
N TYR A 10 14.78 -21.74 12.64
CA TYR A 10 13.73 -20.72 12.70
C TYR A 10 13.91 -19.65 11.64
N ALA A 11 15.13 -19.16 11.41
CA ALA A 11 15.41 -18.15 10.40
C ALA A 11 15.04 -18.65 8.99
N ILE A 12 15.41 -19.89 8.67
CA ILE A 12 15.06 -20.56 7.41
C ILE A 12 13.55 -20.71 7.28
N TRP A 13 12.90 -21.31 8.28
CA TRP A 13 11.44 -21.47 8.29
C TRP A 13 10.71 -20.14 8.11
N TYR A 14 11.09 -19.11 8.87
CA TYR A 14 10.44 -17.81 8.82
C TYR A 14 10.63 -17.17 7.44
N TYR A 15 11.82 -17.28 6.87
CA TYR A 15 12.09 -16.77 5.54
C TYR A 15 11.24 -17.45 4.47
N LEU A 16 11.21 -18.78 4.45
CA LEU A 16 10.45 -19.56 3.47
C LEU A 16 8.93 -19.39 3.62
N LYS A 17 8.45 -19.15 4.85
CA LYS A 17 7.02 -18.94 5.09
C LYS A 17 6.54 -17.54 4.72
N TYR A 18 7.32 -16.50 5.02
CA TYR A 18 6.85 -15.10 4.93
C TYR A 18 7.53 -14.27 3.84
N PHE A 19 8.68 -14.72 3.35
CA PHE A 19 9.54 -13.99 2.42
C PHE A 19 9.72 -12.51 2.82
N PRO A 20 10.30 -12.24 4.01
CA PRO A 20 10.63 -10.89 4.45
C PRO A 20 11.82 -10.32 3.64
N SER A 21 12.06 -9.02 3.76
CA SER A 21 13.36 -8.41 3.41
C SER A 21 14.45 -8.90 4.38
N LYS A 22 15.73 -8.69 4.05
CA LYS A 22 16.84 -9.01 4.96
C LYS A 22 16.72 -8.27 6.29
N ILE A 23 16.45 -6.97 6.22
CA ILE A 23 16.24 -6.12 7.41
C ILE A 23 15.01 -6.58 8.21
N GLY A 24 13.93 -6.96 7.51
CA GLY A 24 12.74 -7.51 8.16
C GLY A 24 13.01 -8.81 8.91
N LEU A 25 13.80 -9.71 8.31
CA LEU A 25 14.22 -10.96 8.95
C LEU A 25 15.13 -10.70 10.15
N GLU A 26 16.12 -9.82 10.01
CA GLU A 26 16.99 -9.40 11.11
C GLU A 26 16.20 -8.87 12.30
N LYS A 27 15.26 -7.94 12.07
CA LYS A 27 14.40 -7.41 13.14
C LYS A 27 13.61 -8.51 13.82
N LYS A 28 13.08 -9.47 13.05
CA LYS A 28 12.33 -10.60 13.63
C LYS A 28 13.22 -11.51 14.46
N LEU A 29 14.45 -11.75 14.03
CA LEU A 29 15.42 -12.55 14.77
C LEU A 29 15.86 -11.86 16.06
N LEU A 30 16.10 -10.55 16.04
CA LEU A 30 16.39 -9.77 17.26
C LEU A 30 15.21 -9.73 18.21
N GLU A 31 13.99 -9.52 17.71
CA GLU A 31 12.78 -9.52 18.54
C GLU A 31 12.61 -10.87 19.25
N LYS A 32 12.84 -11.98 18.53
CA LYS A 32 12.58 -13.31 19.06
C LYS A 32 13.73 -13.89 19.88
N PHE A 33 14.99 -13.68 19.47
CA PHE A 33 16.17 -14.31 20.05
C PHE A 33 17.23 -13.31 20.52
N GLY A 34 16.93 -12.01 20.54
CA GLY A 34 17.83 -11.00 21.07
C GLY A 34 18.21 -11.26 22.53
N PRO A 35 19.28 -10.62 23.05
CA PRO A 35 19.84 -10.96 24.36
C PRO A 35 18.83 -10.87 25.52
N ASN A 36 17.87 -9.95 25.40
CA ASN A 36 16.85 -9.69 26.42
C ASN A 36 15.54 -10.48 26.20
N SER A 37 15.42 -11.24 25.10
CA SER A 37 14.22 -12.01 24.79
C SER A 37 14.17 -13.32 25.60
N GLU A 38 12.96 -13.82 25.89
CA GLU A 38 12.79 -15.10 26.59
C GLU A 38 13.50 -16.25 25.89
N LYS A 39 13.38 -16.34 24.56
CA LYS A 39 14.07 -17.38 23.79
C LYS A 39 15.56 -17.11 23.69
N GLY A 40 16.00 -15.86 23.72
CA GLY A 40 17.41 -15.49 23.85
C GLY A 40 18.04 -16.07 25.10
N LYS A 41 17.38 -15.93 26.26
CA LYS A 41 17.84 -16.52 27.53
C LYS A 41 18.01 -18.05 27.47
N ILE A 42 17.19 -18.74 26.68
CA ILE A 42 17.22 -20.20 26.52
C ILE A 42 18.30 -20.63 25.50
N TYR A 43 18.46 -19.89 24.40
CA TYR A 43 19.28 -20.31 23.26
C TYR A 43 20.58 -19.50 23.09
N GLY A 44 20.98 -18.74 24.12
CA GLY A 44 22.25 -18.03 24.18
C GLY A 44 22.24 -16.58 23.69
N GLY A 45 21.10 -16.06 23.23
CA GLY A 45 20.95 -14.69 22.75
C GLY A 45 21.74 -14.41 21.47
N ILE A 46 21.18 -13.63 20.54
CA ILE A 46 21.91 -13.23 19.32
C ILE A 46 21.87 -11.72 19.14
N GLY A 47 23.00 -11.16 18.72
CA GLY A 47 23.13 -9.78 18.31
C GLY A 47 23.33 -9.66 16.80
N LYS A 48 23.78 -8.47 16.39
CA LYS A 48 23.96 -8.12 14.98
C LYS A 48 24.97 -9.03 14.27
N LYS A 49 26.10 -9.34 14.92
CA LYS A 49 27.18 -10.16 14.35
C LYS A 49 26.71 -11.59 14.04
N GLU A 50 25.96 -12.20 14.96
CA GLU A 50 25.45 -13.56 14.80
C GLU A 50 24.39 -13.61 13.70
N ILE A 51 23.52 -12.61 13.64
CA ILE A 51 22.52 -12.49 12.57
C ILE A 51 23.19 -12.31 11.22
N ASP A 52 24.19 -11.45 11.11
CA ASP A 52 24.92 -11.25 9.86
C ASP A 52 25.60 -12.55 9.39
N PHE A 53 26.12 -13.35 10.33
CA PHE A 53 26.63 -14.69 10.02
C PHE A 53 25.53 -15.64 9.52
N ILE A 54 24.38 -15.71 10.19
CA ILE A 54 23.24 -16.54 9.76
C ILE A 54 22.81 -16.15 8.34
N LEU A 55 22.55 -14.86 8.11
CA LEU A 55 22.02 -14.37 6.84
C LEU A 55 23.02 -14.51 5.69
N ASN A 56 24.29 -14.16 5.90
CA ASN A 56 25.27 -14.06 4.83
C ASN A 56 26.14 -15.32 4.64
N LYS A 57 26.15 -16.25 5.61
CA LYS A 57 26.89 -17.52 5.50
C LYS A 57 25.93 -18.70 5.44
N LYS A 58 25.07 -18.87 6.45
CA LYS A 58 24.19 -20.06 6.54
C LYS A 58 23.03 -20.01 5.55
N MET A 59 22.49 -18.82 5.29
CA MET A 59 21.32 -18.62 4.42
C MET A 59 21.64 -17.95 3.08
N LYS A 60 22.93 -17.81 2.73
CA LYS A 60 23.37 -17.04 1.55
C LYS A 60 22.62 -17.42 0.28
N ASN A 61 22.45 -18.73 0.05
CA ASN A 61 21.83 -19.27 -1.16
C ASN A 61 20.30 -19.41 -1.05
N LEU A 62 19.71 -19.04 0.09
CA LEU A 62 18.26 -19.08 0.30
C LEU A 62 17.64 -17.68 0.21
N ILE A 63 18.41 -16.62 0.45
CA ILE A 63 17.90 -15.26 0.47
C ILE A 63 17.89 -14.67 -0.94
N PHE A 64 16.70 -14.56 -1.52
CA PHE A 64 16.45 -13.98 -2.84
C PHE A 64 15.68 -12.65 -2.74
N GLU A 65 16.24 -11.67 -2.04
CA GLU A 65 15.55 -10.41 -1.71
C GLU A 65 14.99 -9.67 -2.94
N GLU A 66 15.76 -9.56 -4.02
CA GLU A 66 15.31 -8.92 -5.25
C GLU A 66 14.14 -9.66 -5.91
N LYS A 67 14.20 -11.00 -5.99
CA LYS A 67 13.10 -11.81 -6.55
C LYS A 67 11.83 -11.66 -5.72
N VAL A 68 11.97 -11.67 -4.40
CA VAL A 68 10.86 -11.43 -3.46
C VAL A 68 10.27 -10.03 -3.65
N ALA A 69 11.10 -8.99 -3.75
CA ALA A 69 10.65 -7.64 -3.99
C ALA A 69 9.90 -7.52 -5.33
N LYS A 70 10.48 -8.07 -6.41
CA LYS A 70 9.87 -8.14 -7.75
C LYS A 70 8.49 -8.81 -7.72
N SER A 71 8.36 -9.93 -6.99
CA SER A 71 7.09 -10.66 -6.86
C SER A 71 6.05 -9.85 -6.08
N LYS A 72 6.42 -9.26 -4.94
CA LYS A 72 5.49 -8.43 -4.14
C LYS A 72 5.03 -7.19 -4.90
N ILE A 73 5.93 -6.48 -5.57
CA ILE A 73 5.60 -5.32 -6.40
C ILE A 73 4.66 -5.73 -7.54
N LYS A 74 4.96 -6.83 -8.24
CA LYS A 74 4.07 -7.38 -9.29
C LYS A 74 2.67 -7.65 -8.75
N SER A 75 2.55 -8.29 -7.59
CA SER A 75 1.25 -8.56 -6.96
C SER A 75 0.46 -7.29 -6.65
N TYR A 76 1.14 -6.20 -6.26
CA TYR A 76 0.47 -4.92 -6.02
C TYR A 76 0.01 -4.24 -7.32
N VAL A 77 0.83 -4.28 -8.37
CA VAL A 77 0.45 -3.79 -9.71
C VAL A 77 -0.73 -4.59 -10.26
N GLU A 78 -0.71 -5.92 -10.15
CA GLU A 78 -1.82 -6.80 -10.53
C GLU A 78 -3.12 -6.48 -9.76
N LYS A 79 -3.01 -5.99 -8.51
CA LYS A 79 -4.12 -5.50 -7.69
C LYS A 79 -4.48 -4.04 -7.93
N ASN A 80 -3.94 -3.44 -8.99
CA ASN A 80 -4.20 -2.07 -9.41
C ASN A 80 -3.89 -1.05 -8.30
N LYS A 81 -2.79 -1.25 -7.57
CA LYS A 81 -2.31 -0.30 -6.56
C LYS A 81 -1.48 0.79 -7.23
N ASN A 82 -1.67 2.02 -6.78
CA ASN A 82 -0.90 3.16 -7.26
C ASN A 82 0.55 3.14 -6.76
N PHE A 83 1.37 3.99 -7.35
CA PHE A 83 2.80 4.08 -7.07
C PHE A 83 3.09 4.37 -5.60
N SER A 84 2.40 5.33 -4.98
CA SER A 84 2.64 5.72 -3.60
C SER A 84 2.31 4.59 -2.62
N TYR A 85 1.20 3.88 -2.85
CA TYR A 85 0.85 2.70 -2.06
C TYR A 85 1.94 1.64 -2.12
N ILE A 86 2.43 1.32 -3.31
CA ILE A 86 3.45 0.28 -3.51
C ILE A 86 4.73 0.66 -2.76
N LYS A 87 5.24 1.88 -2.95
CA LYS A 87 6.43 2.37 -2.25
C LYS A 87 6.27 2.29 -0.73
N ASN A 88 5.19 2.87 -0.22
CA ASN A 88 4.95 2.92 1.22
C ASN A 88 4.85 1.51 1.81
N LYS A 89 4.16 0.58 1.13
CA LYS A 89 4.06 -0.80 1.60
C LYS A 89 5.38 -1.57 1.54
N MET A 90 6.20 -1.33 0.53
CA MET A 90 7.52 -1.96 0.45
C MET A 90 8.48 -1.40 1.52
N PHE A 91 8.45 -0.10 1.78
CA PHE A 91 9.28 0.53 2.83
C PHE A 91 8.85 0.12 4.23
N GLN A 92 7.53 0.03 4.49
CA GLN A 92 7.00 -0.56 5.74
C GLN A 92 7.45 -2.01 5.96
N LYS A 93 7.76 -2.73 4.88
CA LYS A 93 8.32 -4.09 4.91
C LYS A 93 9.85 -4.11 4.88
N TYR A 94 10.49 -2.96 5.10
CA TYR A 94 11.94 -2.78 5.17
C TYR A 94 12.71 -3.15 3.89
N PHE A 95 12.07 -3.10 2.73
CA PHE A 95 12.81 -3.17 1.47
C PHE A 95 13.54 -1.84 1.22
N GLN A 96 14.78 -1.93 0.75
CA GLN A 96 15.59 -0.76 0.43
C GLN A 96 14.92 0.11 -0.63
N LYS A 97 14.99 1.43 -0.43
CA LYS A 97 14.37 2.42 -1.30
C LYS A 97 14.84 2.28 -2.75
N ASP A 98 16.15 2.19 -2.94
CA ASP A 98 16.76 2.15 -4.27
C ASP A 98 16.41 0.87 -5.01
N LEU A 99 16.38 -0.28 -4.33
CA LEU A 99 15.91 -1.54 -4.90
C LEU A 99 14.46 -1.44 -5.41
N VAL A 100 13.56 -0.88 -4.59
CA VAL A 100 12.13 -0.74 -4.96
C VAL A 100 11.97 0.19 -6.16
N LEU A 101 12.66 1.34 -6.15
CA LEU A 101 12.61 2.31 -7.25
C LEU A 101 13.21 1.74 -8.54
N LYS A 102 14.35 1.04 -8.44
CA LYS A 102 14.97 0.34 -9.56
C LYS A 102 14.01 -0.67 -10.19
N ILE A 103 13.36 -1.51 -9.38
CA ILE A 103 12.39 -2.51 -9.89
C ILE A 103 11.21 -1.82 -10.58
N LEU A 104 10.65 -0.76 -9.97
CA LEU A 104 9.53 -0.02 -10.57
C LEU A 104 9.94 0.62 -11.90
N LYS A 105 11.16 1.14 -12.00
CA LYS A 105 11.71 1.74 -13.22
C LYS A 105 11.92 0.69 -14.30
N GLU A 106 12.76 -0.30 -14.04
CA GLU A 106 13.24 -1.25 -15.05
C GLU A 106 12.16 -2.22 -15.51
N LYS A 107 11.26 -2.66 -14.61
CA LYS A 107 10.28 -3.70 -14.93
C LYS A 107 8.92 -3.15 -15.36
N PHE A 108 8.56 -1.96 -14.88
CA PHE A 108 7.23 -1.39 -15.10
C PHE A 108 7.24 -0.03 -15.79
N ASP A 109 8.42 0.54 -16.06
CA ASP A 109 8.57 1.82 -16.75
C ASP A 109 7.70 2.92 -16.12
N PHE A 110 7.66 2.96 -14.78
CA PHE A 110 6.70 3.80 -14.05
C PHE A 110 6.87 5.31 -14.30
N GLU A 111 8.03 5.73 -14.81
CA GLU A 111 8.30 7.13 -15.15
C GLU A 111 7.45 7.56 -16.35
N ASN A 112 7.30 6.66 -17.34
CA ASN A 112 6.61 6.95 -18.60
C ASN A 112 5.22 6.31 -18.69
N LYS A 113 4.94 5.24 -17.95
CA LYS A 113 3.70 4.46 -18.04
C LYS A 113 2.90 4.47 -16.72
N SER A 114 1.57 4.46 -16.87
CA SER A 114 0.69 4.19 -15.74
C SER A 114 0.91 2.77 -15.23
N LEU A 115 0.85 2.61 -13.91
CA LEU A 115 0.80 1.28 -13.26
C LEU A 115 -0.64 0.76 -13.18
N LEU A 116 -1.61 1.59 -13.56
CA LEU A 116 -3.03 1.29 -13.47
C LEU A 116 -3.50 0.66 -14.77
N ASN A 117 -4.35 -0.34 -14.63
CA ASN A 117 -5.07 -0.98 -15.70
C ASN A 117 -6.49 -0.41 -15.77
N TYR A 118 -6.93 -0.06 -16.98
CA TYR A 118 -8.20 0.62 -17.24
C TYR A 118 -9.40 -0.11 -16.62
N GLU A 119 -9.61 -1.38 -16.99
CA GLU A 119 -10.75 -2.19 -16.51
C GLU A 119 -10.81 -2.32 -14.99
N LYS A 120 -9.65 -2.55 -14.36
CA LYS A 120 -9.58 -2.66 -12.90
C LYS A 120 -9.84 -1.32 -12.23
N LEU A 121 -9.31 -0.24 -12.78
CA LEU A 121 -9.52 1.10 -12.26
C LEU A 121 -10.99 1.52 -12.41
N ARG A 122 -11.60 1.24 -13.56
CA ARG A 122 -13.02 1.50 -13.83
C ARG A 122 -13.92 0.85 -12.78
N LYS A 123 -13.70 -0.45 -12.49
CA LYS A 123 -14.42 -1.16 -11.42
C LYS A 123 -14.20 -0.54 -10.03
N GLN A 124 -12.98 -0.11 -9.72
CA GLN A 124 -12.66 0.55 -8.44
C GLN A 124 -13.34 1.92 -8.31
N ILE A 125 -13.32 2.73 -9.37
CA ILE A 125 -13.96 4.05 -9.42
C ILE A 125 -15.48 3.90 -9.32
N PHE A 126 -16.07 2.97 -10.07
CA PHE A 126 -17.50 2.69 -10.02
C PHE A 126 -17.95 2.28 -8.61
N SER A 127 -17.20 1.40 -7.95
CA SER A 127 -17.48 1.02 -6.55
C SER A 127 -17.41 2.21 -5.58
N LEU A 128 -16.55 3.19 -5.83
CA LEU A 128 -16.49 4.42 -5.03
C LEU A 128 -17.68 5.35 -5.34
N LYS A 129 -18.09 5.48 -6.61
CA LYS A 129 -19.31 6.21 -7.01
C LYS A 129 -20.52 5.64 -6.26
N GLN A 130 -20.71 4.32 -6.30
CA GLN A 130 -21.82 3.65 -5.58
C GLN A 130 -21.82 3.93 -4.07
N LYS A 131 -20.65 4.16 -3.47
CA LYS A 131 -20.50 4.52 -2.05
C LYS A 131 -20.77 6.01 -1.77
N GLY A 132 -21.14 6.81 -2.77
CA GLY A 132 -21.40 8.25 -2.65
C GLY A 132 -20.13 9.09 -2.56
N LYS A 133 -19.02 8.65 -3.19
CA LYS A 133 -17.79 9.44 -3.23
C LYS A 133 -17.83 10.43 -4.40
N SER A 134 -17.42 11.66 -4.16
CA SER A 134 -17.39 12.69 -5.19
C SER A 134 -16.37 12.40 -6.30
N LYS A 135 -16.60 12.94 -7.49
CA LYS A 135 -15.67 12.90 -8.62
C LYS A 135 -14.30 13.46 -8.21
N LEU A 136 -14.29 14.58 -7.48
CA LEU A 136 -13.05 15.24 -7.02
C LEU A 136 -12.28 14.36 -6.03
N TYR A 137 -12.96 13.75 -5.05
CA TYR A 137 -12.32 12.83 -4.11
C TYR A 137 -11.65 11.66 -4.84
N ILE A 138 -12.36 11.06 -5.81
CA ILE A 138 -11.84 9.92 -6.56
C ILE A 138 -10.64 10.36 -7.42
N ARG A 139 -10.74 11.52 -8.09
CA ARG A 139 -9.62 12.11 -8.84
C ARG A 139 -8.39 12.27 -7.96
N GLN A 140 -8.51 12.93 -6.82
CA GLN A 140 -7.39 13.13 -5.88
C GLN A 140 -6.79 11.82 -5.36
N LYS A 141 -7.62 10.79 -5.19
CA LYS A 141 -7.18 9.49 -4.71
C LYS A 141 -6.32 8.71 -5.72
N PHE A 142 -6.60 8.84 -7.02
CA PHE A 142 -5.91 8.06 -8.05
C PHE A 142 -4.88 8.89 -8.84
N LEU A 143 -5.10 10.19 -9.01
CA LEU A 143 -4.25 11.06 -9.83
C LEU A 143 -3.02 11.52 -9.02
N GLU A 144 -2.09 10.61 -8.82
CA GLU A 144 -0.83 10.89 -8.12
C GLU A 144 0.27 11.39 -9.06
N ARG A 145 0.15 11.09 -10.36
CA ARG A 145 1.21 11.26 -11.33
C ARG A 145 0.66 11.60 -12.73
N LYS A 146 1.49 12.24 -13.57
CA LYS A 146 1.07 12.76 -14.89
C LYS A 146 0.62 11.66 -15.87
N GLN A 147 1.31 10.53 -15.91
CA GLN A 147 0.99 9.38 -16.77
C GLN A 147 -0.31 8.67 -16.37
N ASP A 148 -0.79 8.86 -15.14
CA ASP A 148 -2.08 8.33 -14.70
C ASP A 148 -3.26 9.21 -15.16
N LYS A 149 -2.99 10.41 -15.72
CA LYS A 149 -4.01 11.42 -16.01
C LYS A 149 -5.04 10.94 -17.03
N GLU A 150 -4.60 10.53 -18.21
CA GLU A 150 -5.48 10.15 -19.32
C GLU A 150 -6.48 9.07 -18.89
N ILE A 151 -5.96 7.91 -18.46
CA ILE A 151 -6.77 6.79 -17.97
C ILE A 151 -7.75 7.18 -16.84
N ILE A 152 -7.37 8.07 -15.93
CA ILE A 152 -8.25 8.51 -14.84
C ILE A 152 -9.35 9.44 -15.35
N GLU A 153 -9.00 10.44 -16.16
CA GLU A 153 -9.96 11.42 -16.65
C GLU A 153 -10.98 10.78 -17.60
N ASP A 154 -10.55 9.82 -18.43
CA ASP A 154 -11.44 9.06 -19.31
C ASP A 154 -12.49 8.29 -18.51
N ILE A 155 -12.04 7.50 -17.53
CA ILE A 155 -12.94 6.70 -16.67
C ILE A 155 -13.86 7.60 -15.84
N LEU A 156 -13.34 8.72 -15.33
CA LEU A 156 -14.15 9.67 -14.57
C LEU A 156 -15.20 10.35 -15.43
N SER A 157 -14.92 10.61 -16.71
CA SER A 157 -15.87 11.22 -17.64
C SER A 157 -16.97 10.23 -18.00
N GLU A 158 -16.62 8.97 -18.26
CA GLU A 158 -17.58 7.89 -18.51
C GLU A 158 -18.48 7.63 -17.29
N ILE A 159 -17.90 7.48 -16.10
CA ILE A 159 -18.65 7.09 -14.90
C ILE A 159 -19.48 8.23 -14.33
N PHE A 160 -19.07 9.48 -14.51
CA PHE A 160 -19.76 10.68 -14.01
C PHE A 160 -20.35 11.52 -15.14
N GLU A 161 -20.81 10.89 -16.22
CA GLU A 161 -21.49 11.57 -17.34
C GLU A 161 -22.71 12.36 -16.84
N ASP A 162 -23.54 11.76 -15.98
CA ASP A 162 -24.70 12.40 -15.34
C ASP A 162 -24.34 13.35 -14.17
N GLY A 163 -23.05 13.62 -13.96
CA GLY A 163 -22.55 14.40 -12.83
C GLY A 163 -22.50 13.64 -11.50
N ASP A 164 -22.44 14.39 -10.40
CA ASP A 164 -22.17 13.89 -9.04
C ASP A 164 -23.39 14.02 -8.10
N PHE A 165 -24.56 14.37 -8.64
CA PHE A 165 -25.74 14.76 -7.85
C PHE A 165 -26.33 13.59 -7.05
N GLU A 166 -26.42 12.40 -7.64
CA GLU A 166 -26.90 11.20 -6.94
C GLU A 166 -25.99 10.85 -5.75
N ASN A 167 -24.67 10.99 -5.94
CA ASN A 167 -23.68 10.74 -4.90
C ASN A 167 -23.78 11.77 -3.77
N LEU A 168 -24.00 13.02 -4.13
CA LEU A 168 -24.22 14.13 -3.21
C LEU A 168 -25.45 13.86 -2.33
N GLN A 169 -26.58 13.45 -2.92
CA GLN A 169 -27.79 13.08 -2.18
C GLN A 169 -27.53 11.94 -1.19
N LYS A 170 -26.87 10.85 -1.64
CA LYS A 170 -26.52 9.71 -0.76
C LYS A 170 -25.67 10.13 0.43
N GLU A 171 -24.70 11.02 0.22
CA GLU A 171 -23.82 11.46 1.29
C GLU A 171 -24.49 12.51 2.20
N TYR A 172 -25.35 13.36 1.65
CA TYR A 172 -26.18 14.29 2.40
C TYR A 172 -27.07 13.55 3.40
N GLU A 173 -27.83 12.54 2.97
CA GLU A 173 -28.70 11.77 3.85
C GLU A 173 -27.92 11.08 4.99
N LYS A 174 -26.74 10.53 4.70
CA LYS A 174 -25.86 9.95 5.74
C LYS A 174 -25.39 10.97 6.77
N ILE A 175 -25.17 12.22 6.40
CA ILE A 175 -24.71 13.28 7.30
C ILE A 175 -25.91 13.85 8.07
N LYS A 176 -27.04 14.08 7.38
CA LYS A 176 -28.29 14.56 7.97
C LYS A 176 -28.79 13.63 9.07
N ASN A 177 -28.74 12.31 8.85
CA ASN A 177 -29.13 11.30 9.86
C ASN A 177 -28.26 11.31 11.13
N LYS A 178 -27.19 12.10 11.17
CA LYS A 178 -26.36 12.32 12.37
C LYS A 178 -26.78 13.57 13.17
N GLY A 179 -27.85 14.25 12.77
CA GLY A 179 -28.40 15.41 13.48
C GLY A 179 -27.56 16.68 13.38
N PHE A 180 -26.75 16.83 12.32
CA PHE A 180 -25.98 18.06 12.11
C PHE A 180 -26.86 19.19 11.54
N ASP A 181 -26.56 20.44 11.92
CA ASP A 181 -27.17 21.62 11.32
C ASP A 181 -26.76 21.82 9.85
N LYS A 182 -27.47 22.71 9.13
CA LYS A 182 -27.22 22.97 7.70
C LYS A 182 -25.80 23.45 7.41
N GLN A 183 -25.21 24.31 8.25
CA GLN A 183 -23.86 24.84 8.04
C GLN A 183 -22.80 23.74 8.17
N LYS A 184 -22.94 22.87 9.16
CA LYS A 184 -22.05 21.74 9.41
C LYS A 184 -22.22 20.64 8.37
N ILE A 185 -23.44 20.41 7.87
CA ILE A 185 -23.67 19.55 6.71
C ILE A 185 -22.93 20.11 5.49
N PHE A 186 -23.10 21.41 5.19
CA PHE A 186 -22.41 22.09 4.09
C PHE A 186 -20.90 21.89 4.16
N GLN A 187 -20.28 22.23 5.30
CA GLN A 187 -18.84 22.11 5.50
C GLN A 187 -18.35 20.66 5.29
N LYS A 188 -19.11 19.66 5.75
CA LYS A 188 -18.75 18.24 5.59
C LYS A 188 -18.87 17.77 4.14
N LEU A 189 -19.87 18.22 3.39
CA LEU A 189 -20.02 17.88 1.97
C LEU A 189 -18.94 18.55 1.13
N PHE A 190 -18.65 19.83 1.41
CA PHE A 190 -17.57 20.57 0.74
C PHE A 190 -16.20 19.92 1.00
N ALA A 191 -15.89 19.55 2.25
CA ALA A 191 -14.67 18.82 2.59
C ALA A 191 -14.57 17.42 1.92
N LYS A 192 -15.70 16.85 1.48
CA LYS A 192 -15.74 15.60 0.71
C LYS A 192 -15.59 15.83 -0.79
N GLY A 193 -15.43 17.07 -1.24
CA GLY A 193 -15.13 17.42 -2.63
C GLY A 193 -16.34 17.62 -3.54
N PHE A 194 -17.54 17.80 -2.98
CA PHE A 194 -18.70 18.21 -3.77
C PHE A 194 -18.64 19.71 -4.09
N SER A 195 -19.17 20.10 -5.25
CA SER A 195 -19.16 21.50 -5.69
C SER A 195 -20.07 22.37 -4.81
N TYR A 196 -19.70 23.64 -4.66
CA TYR A 196 -20.51 24.61 -3.91
C TYR A 196 -21.93 24.73 -4.50
N ASP A 197 -22.02 24.82 -5.83
CA ASP A 197 -23.29 25.01 -6.53
C ASP A 197 -24.21 23.80 -6.39
N ASP A 198 -23.67 22.58 -6.41
CA ASP A 198 -24.51 21.38 -6.24
C ASP A 198 -24.95 21.21 -4.79
N ILE A 199 -24.09 21.51 -3.81
CA ILE A 199 -24.48 21.48 -2.39
C ILE A 199 -25.61 22.48 -2.13
N LYS A 200 -25.58 23.66 -2.74
CA LYS A 200 -26.66 24.66 -2.61
C LYS A 200 -28.00 24.16 -3.12
N LYS A 201 -28.04 23.34 -4.16
CA LYS A 201 -29.29 22.81 -4.73
C LYS A 201 -30.02 21.83 -3.81
N ILE A 202 -29.33 21.24 -2.83
CA ILE A 202 -29.89 20.20 -1.95
C ILE A 202 -30.13 20.66 -0.50
N LEU A 203 -29.63 21.84 -0.10
CA LEU A 203 -29.76 22.37 1.27
C LEU A 203 -30.92 23.36 1.39
#